data_AF-A0A450TW25-F1
#
_entry.id   AF-A0A450TW25-F1
#
_cell.length_a   1.000
_cell.length_b   1.000
_cell.length_c   1.000
_cell.angle_alpha   90.00
_cell.angle_beta   90.00
_cell.angle_gamma   90.00
#
_symmetry.space_group_name_H-M   'P 1'
#
loop_
_entity.id
_entity.type
_entity.pdbx_description
1 polymer ?
#
loop_
_entity_poly.entity_id
_entity_poly.type
_entity_poly.pdbx_seq_one_letter_code
_entity_poly.pdbx_strand_id
1 'polypeptide(L)'
;MRWISTPESVEKNEPTVLAIVETVLAVAAYWGIAIWFDTHIHLLVSICVAPLLLLRSRESTEKGVRWFVSYFEDKTEITLHGTPARFWILLLLIVVIITTFTYGSAKILLVQKSNWTLVSSIGIGMVSWMITLTVSVAVTRKGIATREGAGMAVVGMVVGLGVGAGMLAGTEVGVVMVTAVAGLLVPIGAAIGTGTAAGIFILIVYGIPITMGMWLGSLIIRMSATLYHPLRGLLTLPENWRRFSLGIDSYHGVELMVPGVENHIEQLSLSGEVVETRSGEVYAYAGMFLVRAFWFFPGLFYRWSIKSTCWLYLPLIYLGGGLRWRPHMQEEKAWLVAGLHKSPVQSIRRWLAIGVAVSLVITTALNYPTFQAEIQGSLSDAPKSMKSFLWFLDRLEHVSLPYLWAFDFFDLASWQWLNLLGAVLTGGLWIYSDRVNRIWTRAKERDSSAVPKDVHIVWLLQMTRARNLCAILYVLLAFGYCVLALGGIDKELLTGWLAPLDFLYGPYL
;
A
#
# COMPACT_ATOMS: atom_id res chain seq x y z
N MET A 1 18.38 20.26 1.89
CA MET A 1 17.89 18.88 2.10
C MET A 1 18.74 18.28 3.20
N ARG A 2 18.15 17.63 4.20
CA ARG A 2 18.92 17.02 5.30
C ARG A 2 19.37 15.61 4.89
N TRP A 3 20.49 15.14 5.43
CA TRP A 3 20.97 13.77 5.18
C TRP A 3 20.14 12.72 5.94
N ILE A 4 19.87 12.99 7.23
CA ILE A 4 19.19 12.09 8.17
C ILE A 4 17.97 12.82 8.76
N SER A 5 16.92 12.06 9.08
CA SER A 5 15.71 12.53 9.72
C SER A 5 15.93 12.78 11.21
N THR A 6 15.50 13.95 11.68
CA THR A 6 15.34 14.23 13.11
C THR A 6 13.85 14.25 13.45
N PRO A 7 13.43 14.03 14.71
CA PRO A 7 12.01 14.09 15.09
C PRO A 7 11.34 15.40 14.65
N GLU A 8 12.03 16.54 14.81
CA GLU A 8 11.57 17.85 14.33
C GLU A 8 11.44 17.92 12.79
N SER A 9 12.36 17.29 12.07
CA SER A 9 12.32 17.21 10.61
C SER A 9 11.12 16.41 10.14
N VAL A 10 10.83 15.27 10.80
CA VAL A 10 9.67 14.43 10.52
C VAL A 10 8.36 15.17 10.83
N GLU A 11 8.31 15.91 11.93
CA GLU A 11 7.14 16.73 12.29
C GLU A 11 6.87 17.84 11.27
N LYS A 12 7.94 18.50 10.78
CA LYS A 12 7.86 19.49 9.68
C LYS A 12 7.72 18.84 8.29
N ASN A 13 7.71 17.51 8.24
CA ASN A 13 7.73 16.66 7.05
C ASN A 13 8.96 16.83 6.13
N GLU A 14 10.01 17.57 6.52
CA GLU A 14 11.13 17.92 5.63
C GLU A 14 11.76 16.69 4.95
N PRO A 15 12.04 16.74 3.63
CA PRO A 15 12.54 15.58 2.91
C PRO A 15 14.00 15.30 3.26
N THR A 16 14.32 14.02 3.41
CA THR A 16 15.67 13.54 3.71
C THR A 16 16.25 12.75 2.55
N VAL A 17 17.56 12.89 2.35
CA VAL A 17 18.27 12.17 1.28
C VAL A 17 18.19 10.68 1.52
N LEU A 18 18.35 10.23 2.77
CA LEU A 18 18.26 8.82 3.12
C LEU A 18 16.89 8.22 2.80
N ALA A 19 15.78 8.91 3.13
CA ALA A 19 14.45 8.41 2.81
C ALA A 19 14.20 8.29 1.29
N ILE A 20 14.76 9.19 0.48
CA ILE A 20 14.70 9.13 -0.99
C ILE A 20 15.48 7.92 -1.50
N VAL A 21 16.72 7.72 -1.03
CA VAL A 21 17.55 6.56 -1.41
C VAL A 21 16.85 5.26 -1.04
N GLU A 22 16.33 5.15 0.18
CA GLU A 22 15.53 4.00 0.61
C GLU A 22 14.30 3.76 -0.27
N THR A 23 13.66 4.83 -0.73
CA THR A 23 12.49 4.70 -1.61
C THR A 23 12.89 4.14 -2.97
N VAL A 24 13.96 4.64 -3.57
CA VAL A 24 14.49 4.11 -4.84
C VAL A 24 14.92 2.65 -4.70
N LEU A 25 15.63 2.32 -3.61
CA LEU A 25 16.07 0.96 -3.32
C LEU A 25 14.87 0.02 -3.08
N ALA A 26 13.85 0.46 -2.36
CA ALA A 26 12.64 -0.33 -2.12
C ALA A 26 11.89 -0.61 -3.43
N VAL A 27 11.76 0.39 -4.32
CA VAL A 27 11.17 0.19 -5.65
C VAL A 27 11.99 -0.82 -6.45
N ALA A 28 13.31 -0.65 -6.53
CA ALA A 28 14.19 -1.55 -7.27
C ALA A 28 14.13 -2.99 -6.73
N ALA A 29 14.16 -3.15 -5.40
CA ALA A 29 14.07 -4.46 -4.75
C ALA A 29 12.74 -5.16 -5.00
N TYR A 30 11.60 -4.45 -4.89
CA TYR A 30 10.28 -5.04 -5.12
C TYR A 30 10.06 -5.46 -6.57
N TRP A 31 10.53 -4.65 -7.53
CA TRP A 31 10.51 -5.00 -8.94
C TRP A 31 11.49 -6.14 -9.24
N GLY A 32 12.68 -6.15 -8.63
CA GLY A 32 13.63 -7.26 -8.74
C GLY A 32 13.05 -8.58 -8.24
N ILE A 33 12.35 -8.58 -7.10
CA ILE A 33 11.62 -9.74 -6.58
C ILE A 33 10.51 -10.15 -7.56
N ALA A 34 9.76 -9.20 -8.10
CA ALA A 34 8.68 -9.51 -9.05
C ALA A 34 9.20 -10.19 -10.31
N ILE A 35 10.31 -9.70 -10.87
CA ILE A 35 10.97 -10.27 -12.04
C ILE A 35 11.57 -11.65 -11.71
N TRP A 36 12.21 -11.79 -10.54
CA TRP A 36 12.89 -13.04 -10.15
C TRP A 36 11.92 -14.18 -9.87
N PHE A 37 10.81 -13.90 -9.18
CA PHE A 37 9.84 -14.91 -8.77
C PHE A 37 8.68 -15.07 -9.76
N ASP A 38 8.62 -14.24 -10.81
CA ASP A 38 7.50 -14.17 -11.75
C ASP A 38 6.12 -14.05 -11.06
N THR A 39 6.11 -13.45 -9.87
CA THR A 39 4.90 -13.23 -9.07
C THR A 39 4.82 -11.76 -8.68
N HIS A 40 3.65 -11.17 -8.89
CA HIS A 40 3.38 -9.76 -8.55
C HIS A 40 2.44 -9.63 -7.34
N ILE A 41 2.14 -10.76 -6.67
CA ILE A 41 1.19 -10.82 -5.58
C ILE A 41 1.62 -9.89 -4.44
N HIS A 42 2.92 -9.83 -4.12
CA HIS A 42 3.44 -8.92 -3.09
C HIS A 42 3.21 -7.44 -3.44
N LEU A 43 3.37 -7.08 -4.71
CA LEU A 43 3.12 -5.73 -5.24
C LEU A 43 1.62 -5.41 -5.18
N LEU A 44 0.75 -6.33 -5.62
CA LEU A 44 -0.70 -6.15 -5.56
C LEU A 44 -1.21 -6.02 -4.13
N VAL A 45 -0.75 -6.90 -3.23
CA VAL A 45 -1.08 -6.82 -1.80
C VAL A 45 -0.58 -5.49 -1.23
N SER A 46 0.62 -5.04 -1.57
CA SER A 46 1.14 -3.74 -1.17
C SER A 46 0.25 -2.58 -1.64
N ILE A 47 -0.18 -2.59 -2.91
CA ILE A 47 -1.06 -1.59 -3.51
C ILE A 47 -2.45 -1.58 -2.85
N CYS A 48 -2.97 -2.74 -2.45
CA CYS A 48 -4.27 -2.83 -1.77
C CYS A 48 -4.19 -2.38 -0.31
N VAL A 49 -3.07 -2.66 0.36
CA VAL A 49 -2.88 -2.42 1.81
C VAL A 49 -2.39 -0.99 2.08
N ALA A 50 -1.53 -0.43 1.24
CA ALA A 50 -0.97 0.92 1.41
C ALA A 50 -2.02 2.04 1.61
N PRO A 51 -3.14 2.10 0.85
CA PRO A 51 -4.16 3.13 1.03
C PRO A 51 -4.75 3.13 2.43
N LEU A 52 -5.09 1.96 2.98
CA LEU A 52 -5.67 1.84 4.33
C LEU A 52 -4.83 2.54 5.40
N LEU A 53 -3.54 2.67 5.16
CA LEU A 53 -2.57 3.15 6.12
C LEU A 53 -2.08 4.57 5.82
N LEU A 54 -2.12 4.96 4.55
CA LEU A 54 -1.97 6.35 4.12
C LEU A 54 -3.20 7.19 4.48
N LEU A 55 -4.37 6.55 4.63
CA LEU A 55 -5.64 7.17 5.06
C LEU A 55 -5.71 7.51 6.56
N ARG A 56 -4.56 7.62 7.26
CA ARG A 56 -4.54 7.99 8.67
C ARG A 56 -4.78 9.49 8.87
N SER A 57 -5.80 9.87 9.61
CA SER A 57 -5.92 11.25 10.12
C SER A 57 -5.31 11.35 11.53
N ARG A 58 -5.07 12.57 12.04
CA ARG A 58 -4.62 12.77 13.43
C ARG A 58 -5.63 12.18 14.41
N GLU A 59 -6.92 12.41 14.17
CA GLU A 59 -8.01 11.91 15.00
C GLU A 59 -8.12 10.38 14.96
N SER A 60 -7.92 9.79 13.77
CA SER A 60 -7.85 8.33 13.62
C SER A 60 -6.67 7.75 14.40
N THR A 61 -5.52 8.42 14.36
CA THR A 61 -4.31 8.00 15.08
C THR A 61 -4.53 8.08 16.59
N GLU A 62 -5.00 9.21 17.11
CA GLU A 62 -5.31 9.39 18.54
C GLU A 62 -6.37 8.40 19.05
N LYS A 63 -7.38 8.11 18.23
CA LYS A 63 -8.39 7.10 18.54
C LYS A 63 -7.78 5.69 18.56
N GLY A 64 -6.92 5.37 17.58
CA GLY A 64 -6.14 4.14 17.54
C GLY A 64 -5.25 3.98 18.77
N VAL A 65 -4.56 5.04 19.21
CA VAL A 65 -3.71 5.02 20.42
C VAL A 65 -4.56 4.71 21.64
N ARG A 66 -5.67 5.43 21.83
CA ARG A 66 -6.57 5.19 22.97
C ARG A 66 -7.12 3.76 22.99
N TRP A 67 -7.52 3.24 21.84
CA TRP A 67 -8.03 1.87 21.74
C TRP A 67 -6.94 0.83 21.98
N PHE A 68 -5.73 1.05 21.49
CA PHE A 68 -4.61 0.17 21.70
C PHE A 68 -4.13 0.18 23.15
N VAL A 69 -4.00 1.36 23.77
CA VAL A 69 -3.66 1.49 25.20
C VAL A 69 -4.73 0.81 26.05
N SER A 70 -6.02 1.01 25.76
CA SER A 70 -7.11 0.33 26.48
C SER A 70 -7.10 -1.20 26.27
N TYR A 71 -6.67 -1.66 25.10
CA TYR A 71 -6.49 -3.09 24.81
C TYR A 71 -5.30 -3.66 25.58
N PHE A 72 -4.19 -2.91 25.68
CA PHE A 72 -2.96 -3.35 26.35
C PHE A 72 -3.06 -3.28 27.88
N GLU A 73 -3.61 -2.20 28.43
CA GLU A 73 -3.85 -2.00 29.88
C GLU A 73 -5.03 -2.81 30.41
N ASP A 74 -5.71 -3.56 29.55
CA ASP A 74 -6.76 -4.52 29.89
C ASP A 74 -7.87 -3.95 30.80
N LYS A 75 -8.39 -2.76 30.44
CA LYS A 75 -9.62 -2.21 31.06
C LYS A 75 -10.90 -2.86 30.55
N THR A 76 -10.79 -3.76 29.58
CA THR A 76 -11.93 -4.49 29.02
C THR A 76 -11.66 -5.98 29.12
N GLU A 77 -11.93 -6.55 30.29
CA GLU A 77 -11.96 -8.01 30.43
C GLU A 77 -12.91 -8.57 29.36
N ILE A 78 -12.35 -9.20 28.32
CA ILE A 78 -13.13 -9.93 27.31
C ILE A 78 -13.56 -11.24 27.96
N THR A 79 -14.55 -11.15 28.84
CA THR A 79 -15.17 -12.31 29.44
C THR A 79 -16.26 -12.82 28.51
N LEU A 80 -16.43 -14.15 28.49
CA LEU A 80 -17.54 -14.82 27.82
C LEU A 80 -18.89 -14.20 28.19
N HIS A 81 -19.03 -13.66 29.41
CA HIS A 81 -20.23 -13.00 29.90
C HIS A 81 -20.28 -11.48 29.63
N GLY A 82 -19.15 -10.78 29.63
CA GLY A 82 -19.13 -9.32 29.47
C GLY A 82 -19.27 -8.85 28.03
N THR A 83 -18.67 -9.56 27.05
CA THR A 83 -18.74 -9.18 25.62
C THR A 83 -18.83 -10.39 24.68
N PRO A 84 -19.90 -11.21 24.79
CA PRO A 84 -20.01 -12.50 24.11
C PRO A 84 -19.82 -12.42 22.59
N ALA A 85 -20.46 -11.45 21.92
CA ALA A 85 -20.36 -11.31 20.47
C ALA A 85 -18.93 -11.02 20.00
N ARG A 86 -18.20 -10.13 20.69
CA ARG A 86 -16.82 -9.79 20.34
C ARG A 86 -15.88 -10.97 20.55
N PHE A 87 -16.07 -11.71 21.65
CA PHE A 87 -15.31 -12.92 21.94
C PHE A 87 -15.49 -13.97 20.84
N TRP A 88 -16.75 -14.29 20.49
CA TRP A 88 -17.04 -15.30 19.48
C TRP A 88 -16.58 -14.90 18.07
N ILE A 89 -16.71 -13.61 17.70
CA ILE A 89 -16.19 -13.11 16.42
C ILE A 89 -14.66 -13.25 16.36
N LEU A 90 -13.96 -12.87 17.42
CA LEU A 90 -12.50 -12.94 17.48
C LEU A 90 -12.01 -14.39 17.47
N LEU A 91 -12.68 -15.28 18.22
CA LEU A 91 -12.40 -16.71 18.21
C LEU A 91 -12.61 -17.31 16.80
N LEU A 92 -13.73 -16.99 16.16
CA LEU A 92 -14.02 -17.46 14.81
C LEU A 92 -12.98 -16.97 13.80
N LEU A 93 -12.57 -15.70 13.89
CA LEU A 93 -11.53 -15.13 13.03
C LEU A 93 -10.19 -15.86 13.22
N ILE A 94 -9.79 -16.13 14.47
CA ILE A 94 -8.58 -16.89 14.79
C ILE A 94 -8.65 -18.30 14.19
N VAL A 95 -9.78 -19.00 14.39
CA VAL A 95 -9.99 -20.35 13.85
C VAL A 95 -9.87 -20.34 12.32
N VAL A 96 -10.48 -19.36 11.65
CA VAL A 96 -10.38 -19.21 10.18
C VAL A 96 -8.94 -18.98 9.75
N ILE A 97 -8.23 -18.03 10.37
CA ILE A 97 -6.84 -17.70 10.01
C ILE A 97 -5.93 -18.92 10.20
N ILE A 98 -6.01 -19.60 11.36
CA ILE A 98 -5.22 -20.79 11.65
C ILE A 98 -5.53 -21.90 10.64
N THR A 99 -6.81 -22.14 10.36
CA THR A 99 -7.23 -23.20 9.42
C THR A 99 -6.71 -22.90 8.02
N THR A 100 -6.87 -21.68 7.52
CA THR A 100 -6.40 -21.27 6.19
C THR A 100 -4.88 -21.34 6.08
N PHE A 101 -4.15 -20.86 7.09
CA PHE A 101 -2.68 -20.90 7.09
C PHE A 101 -2.15 -22.33 7.16
N THR A 102 -2.73 -23.17 8.02
CA THR A 102 -2.35 -24.58 8.17
C THR A 102 -2.64 -25.34 6.87
N TYR A 103 -3.81 -25.10 6.26
CA TYR A 103 -4.19 -25.71 4.98
C TYR A 103 -3.25 -25.30 3.84
N GLY A 104 -2.94 -24.00 3.72
CA GLY A 104 -2.02 -23.50 2.70
C GLY A 104 -0.58 -24.02 2.88
N SER A 105 -0.09 -24.01 4.12
CA SER A 105 1.28 -24.46 4.45
C SER A 105 1.43 -25.97 4.29
N ALA A 106 0.39 -26.75 4.61
CA ALA A 106 0.41 -28.20 4.42
C ALA A 106 0.68 -28.59 2.96
N LYS A 107 0.09 -27.85 2.00
CA LYS A 107 0.31 -28.09 0.57
C LYS A 107 1.78 -27.91 0.15
N ILE A 108 2.49 -26.94 0.75
CA ILE A 108 3.87 -26.61 0.41
C ILE A 108 4.85 -27.55 1.13
N LEU A 109 4.65 -27.78 2.42
CA LEU A 109 5.61 -28.52 3.26
C LEU A 109 5.49 -30.04 3.11
N LEU A 110 4.34 -30.55 2.68
CA LEU A 110 4.04 -31.99 2.71
C LEU A 110 3.55 -32.48 1.34
N VAL A 111 4.45 -32.44 0.35
CA VAL A 111 4.22 -32.75 -1.08
C VAL A 111 3.67 -34.18 -1.34
N GLN A 112 3.48 -35.04 -0.33
CA GLN A 112 3.08 -36.45 -0.52
C GLN A 112 2.05 -37.03 0.46
N LYS A 113 1.47 -36.27 1.41
CA LYS A 113 0.45 -36.80 2.34
C LYS A 113 -0.93 -36.19 2.08
N SER A 114 -1.98 -37.00 2.29
CA SER A 114 -3.38 -36.56 2.20
C SER A 114 -3.61 -35.31 3.06
N ASN A 115 -3.98 -34.21 2.40
CA ASN A 115 -4.01 -32.86 2.98
C ASN A 115 -4.93 -32.72 4.21
N TRP A 116 -5.90 -33.60 4.40
CA TRP A 116 -6.98 -33.41 5.38
C TRP A 116 -6.69 -33.93 6.79
N THR A 117 -6.10 -35.13 6.92
CA THR A 117 -5.86 -35.76 8.22
C THR A 117 -4.77 -35.05 9.03
N LEU A 118 -3.85 -34.39 8.34
CA LEU A 118 -2.73 -33.73 8.99
C LEU A 118 -3.08 -32.28 9.36
N VAL A 119 -3.83 -31.58 8.50
CA VAL A 119 -4.41 -30.25 8.82
C VAL A 119 -5.36 -30.34 10.02
N SER A 120 -6.17 -31.40 10.11
CA SER A 120 -7.00 -31.60 11.30
C SER A 120 -6.17 -31.88 12.55
N SER A 121 -5.11 -32.70 12.47
CA SER A 121 -4.26 -32.99 13.64
C SER A 121 -3.45 -31.77 14.13
N ILE A 122 -2.86 -30.98 13.22
CA ILE A 122 -2.12 -29.76 13.57
C ILE A 122 -3.08 -28.66 14.03
N GLY A 123 -4.21 -28.50 13.35
CA GLY A 123 -5.24 -27.52 13.71
C GLY A 123 -5.84 -27.81 15.09
N ILE A 124 -6.23 -29.05 15.36
CA ILE A 124 -6.74 -29.49 16.66
C ILE A 124 -5.64 -29.37 17.72
N GLY A 125 -4.39 -29.74 17.42
CA GLY A 125 -3.26 -29.59 18.32
C GLY A 125 -3.02 -28.12 18.71
N MET A 126 -2.99 -27.21 17.73
CA MET A 126 -2.82 -25.78 17.97
C MET A 126 -3.99 -25.16 18.73
N VAL A 127 -5.23 -25.52 18.40
CA VAL A 127 -6.42 -25.02 19.11
C VAL A 127 -6.45 -25.53 20.54
N SER A 128 -6.22 -26.82 20.76
CA SER A 128 -6.17 -27.42 22.11
C SER A 128 -5.08 -26.75 22.95
N TRP A 129 -3.91 -26.52 22.36
CA TRP A 129 -2.79 -25.80 23.00
C TRP A 129 -3.11 -24.34 23.35
N MET A 130 -3.78 -23.61 22.44
CA MET A 130 -4.22 -22.22 22.67
C MET A 130 -5.26 -22.13 23.80
N ILE A 131 -6.20 -23.09 23.87
CA ILE A 131 -7.18 -23.18 24.96
C ILE A 131 -6.47 -23.42 26.28
N THR A 132 -5.55 -24.39 26.33
CA THR A 132 -4.75 -24.70 27.52
C THR A 132 -3.98 -23.47 28.03
N LEU A 133 -3.36 -22.71 27.12
CA LEU A 133 -2.68 -21.45 27.43
C LEU A 133 -3.61 -20.41 28.04
N THR A 134 -4.77 -20.20 27.42
CA THR A 134 -5.75 -19.20 27.86
C THR A 134 -6.24 -19.52 29.28
N VAL A 135 -6.53 -20.79 29.55
CA VAL A 135 -6.90 -21.27 30.89
C VAL A 135 -5.76 -21.05 31.88
N SER A 136 -4.53 -21.39 31.50
CA SER A 136 -3.35 -21.24 32.36
C SER A 136 -3.14 -19.77 32.77
N VAL A 137 -3.15 -18.84 31.81
CA VAL A 137 -2.98 -17.40 32.07
C VAL A 137 -4.12 -16.85 32.93
N ALA A 138 -5.37 -17.25 32.67
CA ALA A 138 -6.52 -16.84 33.46
C ALA A 138 -6.43 -17.31 34.92
N VAL A 139 -5.95 -18.54 35.15
CA VAL A 139 -5.71 -19.08 36.50
C VAL A 139 -4.57 -18.34 37.21
N THR A 140 -3.47 -18.03 36.50
CA THR A 140 -2.34 -17.29 37.09
C THR A 140 -2.72 -15.85 37.44
N ARG A 141 -3.47 -15.15 36.58
CA ARG A 141 -3.89 -13.76 36.82
C ARG A 141 -4.88 -13.61 37.97
N LYS A 142 -5.73 -14.60 38.23
CA LYS A 142 -6.68 -14.56 39.36
C LYS A 142 -6.02 -14.74 40.73
N GLY A 143 -4.69 -14.84 40.81
CA GLY A 143 -3.98 -14.82 42.09
C GLY A 143 -4.39 -15.98 43.01
N ILE A 144 -4.81 -17.11 42.45
CA ILE A 144 -5.05 -18.33 43.22
C ILE A 144 -3.67 -18.93 43.51
N ALA A 145 -2.92 -18.27 44.39
CA ALA A 145 -1.70 -18.77 45.01
C ALA A 145 -2.02 -19.82 46.08
N THR A 146 -3.13 -20.55 45.95
CA THR A 146 -3.41 -21.73 46.74
C THR A 146 -2.98 -22.95 45.94
N ARG A 147 -2.40 -23.94 46.63
CA ARG A 147 -1.98 -25.24 46.08
C ARG A 147 -3.08 -25.91 45.24
N GLU A 148 -4.34 -25.58 45.48
CA GLU A 148 -5.53 -26.06 44.78
C GLU A 148 -5.70 -25.44 43.37
N GLY A 149 -5.29 -24.19 43.16
CA GLY A 149 -5.33 -23.53 41.84
C GLY A 149 -4.37 -24.16 40.82
N ALA A 150 -3.20 -24.59 41.29
CA ALA A 150 -2.25 -25.34 40.48
C ALA A 150 -2.82 -26.72 40.07
N GLY A 151 -3.57 -27.37 40.95
CA GLY A 151 -4.26 -28.63 40.66
C GLY A 151 -5.28 -28.50 39.52
N MET A 152 -6.09 -27.44 39.51
CA MET A 152 -7.09 -27.20 38.46
C MET A 152 -6.46 -26.87 37.10
N ALA A 153 -5.34 -26.14 37.07
CA ALA A 153 -4.61 -25.87 35.82
C ALA A 153 -4.02 -27.16 35.22
N VAL A 154 -3.47 -28.04 36.06
CA VAL A 154 -2.96 -29.35 35.64
C VAL A 154 -4.09 -30.24 35.12
N VAL A 155 -5.26 -30.25 35.78
CA VAL A 155 -6.43 -31.03 35.32
C VAL A 155 -6.94 -30.54 33.95
N GLY A 156 -7.01 -29.23 33.72
CA GLY A 156 -7.36 -28.68 32.41
C GLY A 156 -6.36 -29.05 31.31
N MET A 157 -5.07 -29.11 31.63
CA MET A 157 -3.99 -29.54 30.72
C MET A 157 -4.08 -31.03 30.36
N VAL A 158 -4.31 -31.88 31.36
CA VAL A 158 -4.41 -33.33 31.19
C VAL A 158 -5.62 -33.71 30.34
N VAL A 159 -6.73 -32.98 30.47
CA VAL A 159 -7.92 -33.18 29.62
C VAL A 159 -7.65 -32.73 28.18
N GLY A 160 -6.96 -31.60 27.96
CA GLY A 160 -6.62 -31.12 26.62
C GLY A 160 -5.62 -32.01 25.87
N LEU A 161 -4.62 -32.55 26.59
CA LEU A 161 -3.63 -33.50 26.05
C LEU A 161 -4.20 -34.92 25.92
N GLY A 162 -5.08 -35.34 26.83
CA GLY A 162 -5.73 -36.66 26.80
C GLY A 162 -6.65 -36.85 25.60
N VAL A 163 -7.31 -35.79 25.11
CA VAL A 163 -8.14 -35.86 23.89
C VAL A 163 -7.29 -35.99 22.62
N GLY A 164 -6.07 -35.43 22.59
CA GLY A 164 -5.12 -35.65 21.49
C GLY A 164 -4.42 -37.02 21.55
N ALA A 165 -4.07 -37.47 22.75
CA ALA A 165 -3.38 -38.74 22.99
C ALA A 165 -4.32 -39.96 22.84
N GLY A 166 -5.64 -39.79 23.00
CA GLY A 166 -6.63 -40.86 22.78
C GLY A 166 -6.65 -41.40 21.34
N MET A 167 -6.10 -40.67 20.36
CA MET A 167 -5.90 -41.16 18.99
C MET A 167 -4.53 -41.83 18.76
N LEU A 168 -3.61 -41.78 19.73
CA LEU A 168 -2.32 -42.48 19.74
C LEU A 168 -2.28 -43.48 20.91
N ALA A 169 -3.36 -44.24 21.08
CA ALA A 169 -3.44 -45.30 22.06
C ALA A 169 -2.50 -46.46 21.68
N GLY A 170 -1.29 -46.43 22.22
CA GLY A 170 -0.36 -47.55 22.13
C GLY A 170 1.09 -47.15 22.29
N THR A 171 1.48 -46.64 23.46
CA THR A 171 2.82 -46.80 24.07
C THR A 171 2.91 -45.95 25.33
N GLU A 172 3.64 -46.45 26.33
CA GLU A 172 3.86 -45.88 27.67
C GLU A 172 4.49 -44.47 27.71
N VAL A 173 4.67 -43.83 26.55
CA VAL A 173 5.25 -42.49 26.36
C VAL A 173 4.29 -41.37 26.83
N GLY A 174 2.98 -41.63 26.87
CA GLY A 174 1.97 -40.63 27.24
C GLY A 174 2.05 -40.13 28.70
N VAL A 175 2.43 -41.01 29.64
CA VAL A 175 2.51 -40.64 31.07
C VAL A 175 3.77 -39.84 31.39
N VAL A 176 4.87 -40.10 30.67
CA VAL A 176 6.15 -39.37 30.83
C VAL A 176 6.05 -37.95 30.29
N MET A 177 5.31 -37.73 29.20
CA MET A 177 5.05 -36.37 28.66
C MET A 177 4.20 -35.52 29.61
N VAL A 178 3.17 -36.10 30.23
CA VAL A 178 2.29 -35.36 31.16
C VAL A 178 3.01 -34.97 32.45
N THR A 179 3.90 -35.83 32.97
CA THR A 179 4.72 -35.52 34.16
C THR A 179 5.88 -34.57 33.85
N ALA A 180 6.49 -34.66 32.65
CA ALA A 180 7.50 -33.70 32.21
C ALA A 180 6.92 -32.29 31.99
N VAL A 181 5.70 -32.18 31.44
CA VAL A 181 5.03 -30.89 31.22
C VAL A 181 4.55 -30.26 32.53
N ALA A 182 4.07 -31.07 33.50
CA ALA A 182 3.70 -30.57 34.83
C ALA A 182 4.93 -30.10 35.64
N GLY A 183 6.10 -30.73 35.46
CA GLY A 183 7.37 -30.27 36.03
C GLY A 183 7.96 -29.02 35.37
N LEU A 184 7.63 -28.76 34.10
CA LEU A 184 8.14 -27.63 33.32
C LEU A 184 7.46 -26.28 33.62
N LEU A 185 6.40 -26.28 34.44
CA LEU A 185 5.66 -25.07 34.82
C LEU A 185 6.20 -24.41 36.11
N VAL A 186 7.17 -25.03 36.78
CA VAL A 186 7.96 -24.39 37.83
C VAL A 186 9.01 -23.46 37.19
N PRO A 187 9.09 -22.22 37.67
CA PRO A 187 8.51 -21.05 37.01
C PRO A 187 9.12 -20.79 35.62
N ILE A 188 8.26 -20.58 34.61
CA ILE A 188 8.63 -20.11 33.26
C ILE A 188 9.64 -18.94 33.31
N GLY A 189 9.54 -18.07 34.33
CA GLY A 189 10.49 -16.99 34.57
C GLY A 189 11.94 -17.43 34.87
N ALA A 190 12.16 -18.54 35.57
CA ALA A 190 13.51 -19.06 35.84
C ALA A 190 14.07 -19.86 34.66
N ALA A 191 13.23 -20.56 33.90
CA ALA A 191 13.68 -21.29 32.70
C ALA A 191 14.08 -20.34 31.56
N ILE A 192 13.38 -19.20 31.39
CA ILE A 192 13.74 -18.15 30.42
C ILE A 192 15.04 -17.45 30.84
N GLY A 193 15.26 -17.23 32.15
CA GLY A 193 16.45 -16.57 32.67
C GLY A 193 17.74 -17.40 32.67
N THR A 194 17.66 -18.73 32.54
CA THR A 194 18.82 -19.65 32.61
C THR A 194 19.41 -20.04 31.26
N GLY A 195 18.91 -19.46 30.16
CA GLY A 195 19.48 -19.67 28.82
C GLY A 195 19.40 -21.12 28.29
N THR A 196 18.63 -21.99 28.95
CA THR A 196 18.52 -23.41 28.57
C THR A 196 17.78 -23.58 27.24
N ALA A 197 18.03 -24.70 26.54
CA ALA A 197 17.31 -25.05 25.31
C ALA A 197 15.78 -25.06 25.51
N ALA A 198 15.31 -25.42 26.71
CA ALA A 198 13.90 -25.34 27.10
C ALA A 198 13.41 -23.87 27.15
N GLY A 199 14.19 -22.95 27.71
CA GLY A 199 13.89 -21.52 27.72
C GLY A 199 13.78 -20.92 26.32
N ILE A 200 14.70 -21.27 25.40
CA ILE A 200 14.64 -20.84 24.00
C ILE A 200 13.40 -21.41 23.30
N PHE A 201 13.10 -22.70 23.51
CA PHE A 201 11.93 -23.35 22.93
C PHE A 201 10.63 -22.67 23.39
N ILE A 202 10.51 -22.38 24.69
CA ILE A 202 9.40 -21.60 25.25
C ILE A 202 9.32 -20.22 24.57
N LEU A 203 10.43 -19.49 24.49
CA LEU A 203 10.43 -18.15 23.89
C LEU A 203 9.99 -18.18 22.41
N ILE A 204 10.43 -19.15 21.62
CA ILE A 204 10.05 -19.28 20.21
C ILE A 204 8.57 -19.68 20.09
N VAL A 205 8.15 -20.70 20.84
CA VAL A 205 6.80 -21.26 20.76
C VAL A 205 5.74 -20.31 21.29
N TYR A 206 6.05 -19.51 22.32
CA TYR A 206 5.07 -18.60 22.94
C TYR A 206 5.31 -17.14 22.59
N GLY A 207 6.57 -16.69 22.58
CA GLY A 207 6.92 -15.29 22.32
C GLY A 207 6.53 -14.85 20.92
N ILE A 208 6.75 -15.68 19.90
CA ILE A 208 6.38 -15.35 18.51
C ILE A 208 4.86 -15.26 18.33
N PRO A 209 4.02 -16.24 18.75
CA PRO A 209 2.57 -16.12 18.59
C PRO A 209 1.96 -14.97 19.41
N ILE A 210 2.44 -14.71 20.62
CA ILE A 210 1.97 -13.57 21.43
C ILE A 210 2.31 -12.26 20.72
N THR A 211 3.56 -12.14 20.26
CA THR A 211 4.03 -11.01 19.45
C THR A 211 3.15 -10.80 18.22
N MET A 212 2.90 -11.86 17.47
CA MET A 212 2.07 -11.83 16.26
C MET A 212 0.60 -11.49 16.56
N GLY A 213 0.07 -11.98 17.68
CA GLY A 213 -1.30 -11.68 18.14
C GLY A 213 -1.47 -10.22 18.51
N MET A 214 -0.52 -9.65 19.28
CA MET A 214 -0.52 -8.23 19.61
C MET A 214 -0.34 -7.36 18.35
N TRP A 215 0.55 -7.77 17.45
CA TRP A 215 0.75 -7.14 16.15
C TRP A 215 -0.56 -7.11 15.35
N LEU A 216 -1.23 -8.26 15.17
CA LEU A 216 -2.48 -8.36 14.43
C LEU A 216 -3.61 -7.55 15.09
N GLY A 217 -3.71 -7.61 16.43
CA GLY A 217 -4.68 -6.83 17.19
C GLY A 217 -4.52 -5.33 16.96
N SER A 218 -3.28 -4.83 16.99
CA SER A 218 -3.00 -3.42 16.73
C SER A 218 -3.29 -3.01 15.28
N LEU A 219 -3.05 -3.91 14.30
CA LEU A 219 -3.41 -3.71 12.90
C LEU A 219 -4.93 -3.54 12.74
N ILE A 220 -5.71 -4.43 13.37
CA ILE A 220 -7.18 -4.39 13.35
C ILE A 220 -7.69 -3.11 14.01
N ILE A 221 -7.16 -2.74 15.17
CA ILE A 221 -7.50 -1.49 15.87
C ILE A 221 -7.24 -0.28 14.97
N ARG A 222 -6.08 -0.26 14.31
CA ARG A 222 -5.73 0.81 13.37
C ARG A 222 -6.68 0.87 12.18
N MET A 223 -6.90 -0.25 11.50
CA MET A 223 -7.80 -0.31 10.34
C MET A 223 -9.21 0.14 10.72
N SER A 224 -9.69 -0.30 11.88
CA SER A 224 -10.97 0.13 12.42
C SER A 224 -10.96 1.65 12.65
N ALA A 225 -9.96 2.19 13.34
CA ALA A 225 -9.86 3.61 13.62
C ALA A 225 -9.77 4.47 12.34
N THR A 226 -9.12 3.99 11.27
CA THR A 226 -9.07 4.67 9.96
C THR A 226 -10.42 4.65 9.25
N LEU A 227 -11.15 3.52 9.32
CA LEU A 227 -12.47 3.37 8.72
C LEU A 227 -13.53 4.27 9.38
N TYR A 228 -13.31 4.73 10.63
CA TYR A 228 -14.18 5.73 11.27
C TYR A 228 -14.04 7.14 10.69
N HIS A 229 -12.93 7.46 10.01
CA HIS A 229 -12.64 8.80 9.50
C HIS A 229 -12.12 8.80 8.05
N PRO A 230 -12.79 8.12 7.09
CA PRO A 230 -12.23 7.86 5.77
C PRO A 230 -12.01 9.14 4.95
N LEU A 231 -12.95 10.10 5.03
CA LEU A 231 -12.85 11.36 4.30
C LEU A 231 -11.70 12.24 4.79
N ARG A 232 -11.48 12.32 6.11
CA ARG A 232 -10.33 13.04 6.68
C ARG A 232 -9.02 12.35 6.32
N GLY A 233 -9.02 11.02 6.29
CA GLY A 233 -7.91 10.21 5.78
C GLY A 233 -7.56 10.54 4.32
N LEU A 234 -8.56 10.62 3.44
CA LEU A 234 -8.35 10.96 2.03
C LEU A 234 -7.73 12.36 1.84
N LEU A 235 -8.18 13.34 2.62
CA LEU A 235 -7.65 14.71 2.57
C LEU A 235 -6.21 14.81 3.08
N THR A 236 -5.82 13.95 4.02
CA THR A 236 -4.47 13.91 4.62
C THR A 236 -3.51 12.96 3.90
N LEU A 237 -4.01 12.17 2.94
CA LEU A 237 -3.22 11.18 2.18
C LEU A 237 -1.95 11.78 1.54
N PRO A 238 -1.98 12.94 0.87
CA PRO A 238 -0.78 13.53 0.29
C PRO A 238 0.31 13.84 1.33
N GLU A 239 -0.10 14.33 2.50
CA GLU A 239 0.81 14.69 3.58
C GLU A 239 1.43 13.44 4.21
N ASN A 240 0.61 12.42 4.49
CA ASN A 240 1.05 11.16 5.04
C ASN A 240 2.01 10.44 4.12
N TRP A 241 1.69 10.35 2.83
CA TRP A 241 2.55 9.70 1.86
C TRP A 241 3.89 10.42 1.75
N ARG A 242 3.89 11.76 1.75
CA ARG A 242 5.11 12.56 1.72
C ARG A 242 5.94 12.31 2.98
N ARG A 243 5.31 12.29 4.14
CA ARG A 243 5.97 11.96 5.41
C ARG A 243 6.62 10.59 5.35
N PHE A 244 5.91 9.55 4.89
CA PHE A 244 6.44 8.19 4.85
C PHE A 244 7.49 7.95 3.78
N SER A 245 7.31 8.53 2.60
CA SER A 245 8.20 8.28 1.46
C SER A 245 9.45 9.17 1.54
N LEU A 246 9.30 10.42 1.96
CA LEU A 246 10.37 11.43 1.87
C LEU A 246 10.85 11.92 3.24
N GLY A 247 10.03 11.89 4.29
CA GLY A 247 10.39 12.44 5.61
C GLY A 247 10.97 11.41 6.56
N ILE A 248 10.42 10.19 6.56
CA ILE A 248 10.79 9.11 7.48
C ILE A 248 11.85 8.21 6.81
N ASP A 249 13.02 8.13 7.43
CA ASP A 249 14.08 7.19 7.07
C ASP A 249 14.13 6.01 8.06
N SER A 250 15.03 5.05 7.83
CA SER A 250 15.21 3.88 8.70
C SER A 250 15.79 4.22 10.07
N TYR A 251 16.38 5.40 10.25
CA TYR A 251 16.89 5.85 11.54
C TYR A 251 15.77 6.29 12.47
N HIS A 252 14.67 6.80 11.90
CA HIS A 252 13.47 7.02 12.67
C HIS A 252 12.86 5.67 13.08
N GLY A 253 12.60 5.53 14.39
CA GLY A 253 11.96 4.38 14.98
C GLY A 253 10.80 3.89 14.13
N VAL A 254 10.68 2.58 14.00
CA VAL A 254 9.55 1.98 13.28
C VAL A 254 8.32 2.30 14.12
N GLU A 255 7.53 3.28 13.69
CA GLU A 255 6.21 3.63 14.28
C GLU A 255 5.34 2.38 14.19
N LEU A 256 5.51 1.47 15.15
CA LEU A 256 5.39 0.05 14.85
C LEU A 256 3.96 -0.41 14.64
N MET A 257 2.98 0.39 15.03
CA MET A 257 1.65 0.23 14.49
C MET A 257 0.74 1.42 14.73
N VAL A 258 0.85 2.06 15.88
CA VAL A 258 0.09 3.25 16.20
C VAL A 258 1.06 4.36 16.63
N PRO A 259 1.24 5.41 15.82
CA PRO A 259 2.12 6.52 16.14
C PRO A 259 1.76 7.12 17.50
N GLY A 260 2.77 7.32 18.36
CA GLY A 260 2.60 7.91 19.69
C GLY A 260 2.25 6.92 20.81
N VAL A 261 2.13 5.61 20.53
CA VAL A 261 2.03 4.59 21.59
C VAL A 261 3.30 4.50 22.43
N GLU A 262 4.46 4.74 21.83
CA GLU A 262 5.76 4.77 22.51
C GLU A 262 5.79 5.77 23.68
N ASN A 263 4.99 6.84 23.61
CA ASN A 263 4.88 7.83 24.68
C ASN A 263 4.05 7.34 25.88
N HIS A 264 3.28 6.26 25.72
CA HIS A 264 2.36 5.75 26.73
C HIS A 264 2.83 4.41 27.32
N ILE A 265 3.51 3.59 26.53
CA ILE A 265 3.96 2.25 26.94
C ILE A 265 5.46 2.15 26.68
N GLU A 266 6.27 2.44 27.71
CA GLU A 266 7.74 2.45 27.62
C GLU A 266 8.31 1.08 27.20
N GLN A 267 7.64 -0.01 27.58
CA GLN A 267 8.00 -1.39 27.21
C GLN A 267 7.96 -1.65 25.70
N LEU A 268 7.23 -0.84 24.93
CA LEU A 268 7.17 -0.96 23.47
C LEU A 268 8.18 -0.07 22.75
N SER A 269 8.94 0.75 23.51
CA SER A 269 10.01 1.58 22.95
C SER A 269 11.31 0.79 22.80
N LEU A 270 11.95 0.93 21.64
CA LEU A 270 13.30 0.42 21.36
C LEU A 270 14.32 0.87 22.41
N SER A 271 14.18 2.09 22.95
CA SER A 271 15.13 2.64 23.92
C SER A 271 15.03 1.98 25.29
N GLY A 272 13.81 1.66 25.75
CA GLY A 272 13.59 1.00 27.04
C GLY A 272 14.21 -0.40 27.05
N GLU A 273 14.01 -1.15 25.95
CA GLU A 273 14.50 -2.52 25.84
C GLU A 273 16.03 -2.64 25.73
N VAL A 274 16.71 -1.72 25.02
CA VAL A 274 18.17 -1.79 24.82
C VAL A 274 18.92 -1.66 26.15
N VAL A 275 18.39 -0.89 27.10
CA VAL A 275 18.99 -0.73 28.45
C VAL A 275 18.88 -2.01 29.25
N GLU A 276 17.71 -2.68 29.22
CA GLU A 276 17.46 -3.90 29.98
C GLU A 276 18.22 -5.10 29.43
N THR A 277 18.51 -5.12 28.13
CA THR A 277 19.17 -6.29 27.51
C THR A 277 20.65 -6.41 27.90
N ARG A 278 21.33 -5.32 28.31
CA ARG A 278 22.80 -5.26 28.43
C ARG A 278 23.42 -6.17 29.51
N SER A 279 22.60 -6.83 30.33
CA SER A 279 23.02 -7.67 31.47
C SER A 279 22.81 -9.18 31.29
N GLY A 280 22.28 -9.64 30.14
CA GLY A 280 21.86 -11.05 29.95
C GLY A 280 22.93 -12.03 29.45
N GLU A 281 22.57 -13.32 29.42
CA GLU A 281 23.35 -14.41 28.80
C GLU A 281 23.16 -14.45 27.26
N VAL A 282 24.19 -14.87 26.50
CA VAL A 282 24.22 -14.89 25.01
C VAL A 282 23.00 -15.58 24.39
N TYR A 283 22.50 -16.67 24.98
CA TYR A 283 21.35 -17.41 24.47
C TYR A 283 20.03 -16.64 24.63
N ALA A 284 19.87 -15.90 25.73
CA ALA A 284 18.74 -15.01 25.94
C ALA A 284 18.74 -13.89 24.88
N TYR A 285 19.92 -13.36 24.51
CA TYR A 285 20.02 -12.38 23.42
C TYR A 285 19.59 -12.95 22.08
N ALA A 286 20.01 -14.17 21.72
CA ALA A 286 19.64 -14.78 20.45
C ALA A 286 18.11 -15.00 20.34
N GLY A 287 17.50 -15.51 21.42
CA GLY A 287 16.04 -15.65 21.49
C GLY A 287 15.32 -14.30 21.42
N MET A 288 15.73 -13.33 22.24
CA MET A 288 15.13 -11.99 22.23
C MET A 288 15.33 -11.28 20.89
N PHE A 289 16.46 -11.49 20.23
CA PHE A 289 16.70 -10.99 18.88
C PHE A 289 15.68 -11.55 17.89
N LEU A 290 15.33 -12.83 17.96
CA LEU A 290 14.28 -13.41 17.11
C LEU A 290 12.91 -12.79 17.41
N VAL A 291 12.52 -12.68 18.68
CA VAL A 291 11.25 -12.05 19.05
C VAL A 291 11.19 -10.60 18.56
N ARG A 292 12.28 -9.84 18.74
CA ARG A 292 12.43 -8.47 18.21
C ARG A 292 12.37 -8.45 16.70
N ALA A 293 13.09 -9.33 16.01
CA ALA A 293 13.01 -9.47 14.58
C ALA A 293 11.54 -9.64 14.14
N PHE A 294 10.79 -10.56 14.75
CA PHE A 294 9.37 -10.74 14.45
C PHE A 294 8.48 -9.54 14.83
N TRP A 295 8.85 -8.78 15.85
CA TRP A 295 8.14 -7.57 16.25
C TRP A 295 8.39 -6.40 15.27
N PHE A 296 9.66 -6.14 14.91
CA PHE A 296 10.09 -4.99 14.10
C PHE A 296 10.05 -5.23 12.60
N PHE A 297 10.36 -6.44 12.11
CA PHE A 297 10.45 -6.72 10.67
C PHE A 297 9.13 -6.47 9.94
N PRO A 298 7.96 -6.89 10.44
CA PRO A 298 6.72 -6.58 9.76
C PRO A 298 6.54 -5.07 9.56
N GLY A 299 6.88 -4.24 10.55
CA GLY A 299 6.84 -2.78 10.44
C GLY A 299 7.84 -2.21 9.43
N LEU A 300 9.04 -2.80 9.32
CA LEU A 300 10.06 -2.42 8.33
C LEU A 300 9.65 -2.81 6.91
N PHE A 301 9.28 -4.08 6.69
CA PHE A 301 8.75 -4.55 5.41
C PHE A 301 7.54 -3.73 5.00
N TYR A 302 6.70 -3.39 5.98
CA TYR A 302 5.56 -2.53 5.77
C TYR A 302 5.96 -1.12 5.32
N ARG A 303 6.96 -0.49 5.95
CA ARG A 303 7.50 0.81 5.52
C ARG A 303 8.07 0.73 4.10
N TRP A 304 8.86 -0.29 3.79
CA TRP A 304 9.42 -0.51 2.46
C TRP A 304 8.34 -0.80 1.41
N SER A 305 7.27 -1.49 1.79
CA SER A 305 6.10 -1.74 0.97
C SER A 305 5.43 -0.41 0.55
N ILE A 306 5.18 0.52 1.47
CA ILE A 306 4.66 1.86 1.11
C ILE A 306 5.64 2.62 0.20
N LYS A 307 6.94 2.55 0.50
CA LYS A 307 7.96 3.23 -0.32
C LYS A 307 8.01 2.64 -1.73
N SER A 308 7.89 1.32 -1.87
CA SER A 308 7.89 0.64 -3.16
C SER A 308 6.69 1.00 -4.03
N THR A 309 5.55 1.39 -3.42
CA THR A 309 4.35 1.82 -4.13
C THR A 309 4.32 3.33 -4.39
N CYS A 310 5.42 4.04 -4.12
CA CYS A 310 5.51 5.48 -4.33
C CYS A 310 5.15 5.89 -5.76
N TRP A 311 5.58 5.11 -6.76
CA TRP A 311 5.37 5.40 -8.18
C TRP A 311 3.88 5.36 -8.57
N LEU A 312 3.08 4.51 -7.92
CA LEU A 312 1.65 4.40 -8.19
C LEU A 312 0.88 5.58 -7.59
N TYR A 313 1.22 5.98 -6.35
CA TYR A 313 0.53 7.07 -5.67
C TYR A 313 1.05 8.45 -6.06
N LEU A 314 2.26 8.56 -6.61
CA LEU A 314 2.86 9.83 -7.03
C LEU A 314 1.93 10.60 -8.00
N PRO A 315 1.35 10.00 -9.05
CA PRO A 315 0.28 10.60 -9.86
C PRO A 315 -0.89 11.15 -9.05
N LEU A 316 -1.45 10.36 -8.15
CA LEU A 316 -2.64 10.71 -7.38
C LEU A 316 -2.36 11.89 -6.43
N ILE A 317 -1.19 11.89 -5.81
CA ILE A 317 -0.74 12.92 -4.87
C ILE A 317 -0.37 14.20 -5.61
N TYR A 318 0.20 14.06 -6.81
CA TYR A 318 0.40 15.17 -7.70
C TYR A 318 -0.93 15.86 -7.97
N LEU A 319 -2.01 15.14 -8.30
CA LEU A 319 -3.35 15.72 -8.47
C LEU A 319 -3.88 16.40 -7.20
N GLY A 320 -3.79 15.73 -6.05
CA GLY A 320 -4.47 16.14 -4.80
C GLY A 320 -3.94 17.40 -4.09
N GLY A 321 -2.82 17.98 -4.51
CA GLY A 321 -2.22 19.08 -3.74
C GLY A 321 -0.74 19.31 -4.05
N GLY A 322 -0.09 18.30 -4.62
CA GLY A 322 1.28 18.34 -5.08
C GLY A 322 2.30 18.19 -3.95
N LEU A 323 3.55 17.91 -4.34
CA LEU A 323 4.73 17.78 -3.47
C LEU A 323 5.12 19.10 -2.74
N ARG A 324 4.27 20.11 -2.74
CA ARG A 324 4.62 21.46 -2.29
C ARG A 324 4.50 21.58 -0.77
N TRP A 325 5.50 22.21 -0.18
CA TRP A 325 5.74 22.29 1.27
C TRP A 325 5.11 23.52 1.93
N ARG A 326 4.76 24.53 1.14
CA ARG A 326 4.31 25.84 1.63
C ARG A 326 3.07 26.31 0.87
N PRO A 327 2.17 27.03 1.55
CA PRO A 327 1.08 27.74 0.87
C PRO A 327 1.67 28.73 -0.14
N HIS A 328 0.94 28.97 -1.23
CA HIS A 328 1.42 29.86 -2.28
C HIS A 328 1.50 31.28 -1.73
N MET A 329 2.67 31.93 -1.89
CA MET A 329 2.79 33.36 -1.59
C MET A 329 1.88 34.15 -2.52
N GLN A 330 1.46 35.34 -2.11
CA GLN A 330 0.55 36.18 -2.90
C GLN A 330 1.10 36.47 -4.30
N GLU A 331 2.40 36.74 -4.40
CA GLU A 331 3.11 36.95 -5.67
C GLU A 331 3.12 35.70 -6.54
N GLU A 332 3.29 34.50 -5.94
CA GLU A 332 3.24 33.24 -6.69
C GLU A 332 1.85 32.96 -7.24
N LYS A 333 0.79 33.31 -6.50
CA LYS A 333 -0.61 33.19 -6.98
C LYS A 333 -0.83 34.08 -8.19
N ALA A 334 -0.36 35.33 -8.13
CA ALA A 334 -0.40 36.28 -9.23
C ALA A 334 0.40 35.78 -10.45
N TRP A 335 1.63 35.31 -10.22
CA TRP A 335 2.49 34.78 -11.28
C TRP A 335 1.93 33.51 -11.91
N LEU A 336 1.27 32.64 -11.14
CA LEU A 336 0.60 31.46 -11.67
C LEU A 336 -0.54 31.83 -12.63
N VAL A 337 -1.41 32.76 -12.23
CA VAL A 337 -2.53 33.21 -13.08
C VAL A 337 -1.99 33.90 -14.35
N ALA A 338 -1.05 34.83 -14.18
CA ALA A 338 -0.44 35.54 -15.30
C ALA A 338 0.34 34.59 -16.23
N GLY A 339 1.09 33.64 -15.67
CA GLY A 339 1.85 32.63 -16.39
C GLY A 339 0.95 31.67 -17.16
N LEU A 340 -0.13 31.17 -16.56
CA LEU A 340 -1.08 30.30 -17.26
C LEU A 340 -1.75 31.02 -18.43
N HIS A 341 -1.98 32.33 -18.31
CA HIS A 341 -2.62 33.13 -19.35
C HIS A 341 -1.65 33.56 -20.47
N LYS A 342 -0.47 34.11 -20.11
CA LYS A 342 0.47 34.75 -21.05
C LYS A 342 1.67 33.91 -21.46
N SER A 343 1.93 32.76 -20.83
CA SER A 343 3.15 31.98 -21.13
C SER A 343 3.15 31.46 -22.57
N PRO A 344 4.27 31.59 -23.31
CA PRO A 344 4.41 31.05 -24.67
C PRO A 344 4.27 29.52 -24.69
N VAL A 345 4.74 28.83 -23.64
CA VAL A 345 4.60 27.37 -23.50
C VAL A 345 3.12 26.98 -23.41
N GLN A 346 2.30 27.78 -22.73
CA GLN A 346 0.86 27.54 -22.69
C GLN A 346 0.19 27.84 -24.04
N SER A 347 0.67 28.84 -24.77
CA SER A 347 0.22 29.09 -26.16
C SER A 347 0.46 27.87 -27.05
N ILE A 348 1.67 27.30 -27.03
CA ILE A 348 2.00 26.07 -27.78
C ILE A 348 1.07 24.92 -27.39
N ARG A 349 0.83 24.72 -26.08
CA ARG A 349 -0.10 23.68 -25.61
C ARG A 349 -1.53 23.89 -26.10
N ARG A 350 -1.99 25.14 -26.22
CA ARG A 350 -3.33 25.46 -26.78
C ARG A 350 -3.38 25.14 -28.27
N TRP A 351 -2.35 25.51 -29.03
CA TRP A 351 -2.25 25.16 -30.44
C TRP A 351 -2.21 23.64 -30.65
N LEU A 352 -1.48 22.90 -29.81
CA LEU A 352 -1.49 21.44 -29.81
C LEU A 352 -2.88 20.88 -29.50
N ALA A 353 -3.59 21.41 -28.50
CA ALA A 353 -4.94 20.97 -28.18
C ALA A 353 -5.94 21.23 -29.34
N ILE A 354 -5.83 22.39 -30.01
CA ILE A 354 -6.59 22.69 -31.22
C ILE A 354 -6.21 21.71 -32.33
N GLY A 355 -4.92 21.45 -32.52
CA GLY A 355 -4.42 20.47 -33.50
C GLY A 355 -5.00 19.08 -33.27
N VAL A 356 -5.02 18.60 -32.03
CA VAL A 356 -5.66 17.32 -31.66
C VAL A 356 -7.14 17.31 -31.98
N ALA A 357 -7.87 18.39 -31.63
CA ALA A 357 -9.31 18.49 -31.92
C ALA A 357 -9.60 18.53 -33.43
N VAL A 358 -8.81 19.28 -34.20
CA VAL A 358 -8.93 19.34 -35.66
C VAL A 358 -8.57 18.00 -36.28
N SER A 359 -7.50 17.35 -35.81
CA SER A 359 -7.10 16.00 -36.23
C SER A 359 -8.26 15.04 -36.03
N LEU A 360 -8.86 15.01 -34.84
CA LEU A 360 -10.03 14.18 -34.53
C LEU A 360 -11.20 14.40 -35.48
N VAL A 361 -11.56 15.66 -35.74
CA VAL A 361 -12.67 15.97 -36.67
C VAL A 361 -12.35 15.50 -38.09
N ILE A 362 -11.12 15.77 -38.57
CA ILE A 362 -10.70 15.38 -39.92
C ILE A 362 -10.65 13.86 -40.05
N THR A 363 -10.00 13.16 -39.14
CA THR A 363 -9.84 11.70 -39.22
C THR A 363 -11.18 10.98 -39.05
N THR A 364 -12.04 11.45 -38.15
CA THR A 364 -13.41 10.91 -38.02
C THR A 364 -14.24 11.15 -39.28
N ALA A 365 -14.12 12.33 -39.90
CA ALA A 365 -14.82 12.61 -41.16
C ALA A 365 -14.29 11.73 -42.30
N LEU A 366 -12.97 11.54 -42.39
CA LEU A 366 -12.33 10.71 -43.42
C LEU A 366 -12.65 9.22 -43.27
N ASN A 367 -12.77 8.72 -42.04
CA ASN A 367 -13.13 7.33 -41.77
C ASN A 367 -14.62 7.05 -41.95
N TYR A 368 -15.45 8.08 -42.18
CA TYR A 368 -16.87 7.86 -42.40
C TYR A 368 -17.10 7.16 -43.76
N PRO A 369 -17.68 5.95 -43.80
CA PRO A 369 -17.67 5.10 -44.99
C PRO A 369 -18.25 5.75 -46.25
N THR A 370 -19.29 6.56 -46.09
CA THR A 370 -19.91 7.26 -47.23
C THR A 370 -19.00 8.33 -47.82
N PHE A 371 -18.23 9.02 -46.96
CA PHE A 371 -17.32 10.07 -47.38
C PHE A 371 -16.06 9.46 -48.03
N GLN A 372 -15.60 8.32 -47.52
CA GLN A 372 -14.46 7.60 -48.11
C GLN A 372 -14.76 7.11 -49.53
N ALA A 373 -15.96 6.59 -49.78
CA ALA A 373 -16.37 6.16 -51.12
C ALA A 373 -16.42 7.33 -52.12
N GLU A 374 -16.94 8.48 -51.69
CA GLU A 374 -17.02 9.70 -52.51
C GLU A 374 -15.63 10.31 -52.77
N ILE A 375 -14.76 10.31 -51.76
CA ILE A 375 -13.36 10.73 -51.87
C ILE A 375 -12.58 9.82 -52.83
N GLN A 376 -12.74 8.49 -52.74
CA GLN A 376 -12.07 7.57 -53.66
C GLN A 376 -12.53 7.79 -55.11
N GLY A 377 -13.83 8.03 -55.32
CA GLY A 377 -14.38 8.43 -56.62
C GLY A 377 -13.70 9.70 -57.15
N SER A 378 -13.69 10.78 -56.36
CA SER A 378 -13.06 12.06 -56.74
C SER A 378 -11.55 11.97 -56.93
N LEU A 379 -10.84 11.17 -56.14
CA LEU A 379 -9.38 11.02 -56.23
C LEU A 379 -8.95 10.23 -57.46
N SER A 380 -9.81 9.35 -57.98
CA SER A 380 -9.52 8.62 -59.22
C SER A 380 -9.35 9.56 -60.43
N ASP A 381 -10.08 10.69 -60.42
CA ASP A 381 -10.04 11.75 -61.43
C ASP A 381 -9.05 12.88 -61.12
N ALA A 382 -8.36 12.83 -59.97
CA ALA A 382 -7.50 13.91 -59.52
C ALA A 382 -6.21 14.06 -60.36
N PRO A 383 -5.74 15.31 -60.57
CA PRO A 383 -4.53 15.59 -61.34
C PRO A 383 -3.27 14.97 -60.72
N LYS A 384 -2.28 14.66 -61.57
CA LYS A 384 -1.03 13.95 -61.18
C LYS A 384 -0.29 14.55 -59.99
N SER A 385 -0.38 15.86 -59.74
CA SER A 385 0.22 16.52 -58.58
C SER A 385 -0.37 16.04 -57.24
N MET A 386 -1.67 15.74 -57.21
CA MET A 386 -2.37 15.25 -56.01
C MET A 386 -2.04 13.78 -55.73
N LYS A 387 -1.73 13.00 -56.77
CA LYS A 387 -1.24 11.61 -56.63
C LYS A 387 0.09 11.52 -55.88
N SER A 388 0.94 12.55 -55.98
CA SER A 388 2.18 12.62 -55.18
C SER A 388 1.91 12.80 -53.68
N PHE A 389 0.82 13.47 -53.31
CA PHE A 389 0.42 13.64 -51.91
C PHE A 389 -0.20 12.36 -51.36
N LEU A 390 -1.04 11.67 -52.14
CA LEU A 390 -1.57 10.36 -51.80
C LEU A 390 -0.46 9.31 -51.64
N TRP A 391 0.54 9.31 -52.53
CA TRP A 391 1.70 8.43 -52.38
C TRP A 391 2.45 8.68 -51.06
N PHE A 392 2.57 9.93 -50.62
CA PHE A 392 3.17 10.27 -49.34
C PHE A 392 2.31 9.79 -48.15
N LEU A 393 0.98 9.91 -48.24
CA LEU A 393 0.04 9.39 -47.23
C LEU A 393 0.07 7.85 -47.15
N ASP A 394 0.07 7.17 -48.30
CA ASP A 394 0.21 5.71 -48.43
C ASP A 394 1.57 5.24 -47.84
N ARG A 395 2.63 6.02 -48.06
CA ARG A 395 3.94 5.75 -47.43
C ARG A 395 3.93 5.97 -45.91
N LEU A 396 3.15 6.93 -45.43
CA LEU A 396 2.96 7.16 -44.00
C LEU A 396 2.12 6.05 -43.37
N GLU A 397 1.14 5.49 -44.09
CA GLU A 397 0.32 4.36 -43.64
C GLU A 397 1.15 3.10 -43.36
N HIS A 398 2.25 2.91 -44.08
CA HIS A 398 3.21 1.84 -43.82
C HIS A 398 4.13 2.08 -42.61
N VAL A 399 4.23 3.30 -42.11
CA VAL A 399 4.88 3.58 -40.84
C VAL A 399 3.79 3.41 -39.78
N SER A 400 3.94 2.63 -38.72
CA SER A 400 2.88 2.44 -37.70
C SER A 400 2.57 3.69 -36.85
N LEU A 401 3.20 4.83 -37.16
CA LEU A 401 3.10 6.08 -36.40
C LEU A 401 1.85 6.95 -36.64
N PRO A 402 1.13 6.90 -37.79
CA PRO A 402 -0.14 7.60 -37.97
C PRO A 402 -1.18 7.19 -36.93
N TYR A 403 -1.15 5.96 -36.41
CA TYR A 403 -2.06 5.53 -35.34
C TYR A 403 -1.92 6.33 -34.03
N LEU A 404 -0.79 7.02 -33.82
CA LEU A 404 -0.64 7.95 -32.69
C LEU A 404 -1.50 9.22 -32.86
N TRP A 405 -1.88 9.56 -34.09
CA TRP A 405 -2.58 10.81 -34.45
C TRP A 405 -3.87 10.60 -35.26
N ALA A 406 -4.16 9.37 -35.69
CA ALA A 406 -5.39 8.98 -36.36
C ALA A 406 -6.45 8.69 -35.30
N PHE A 407 -7.28 9.68 -35.01
CA PHE A 407 -8.34 9.54 -34.02
C PHE A 407 -9.64 9.15 -34.73
N ASP A 408 -10.06 7.90 -34.61
CA ASP A 408 -11.43 7.54 -34.97
C ASP A 408 -12.29 7.69 -33.73
N PHE A 409 -13.26 8.62 -33.73
CA PHE A 409 -14.14 8.82 -32.58
C PHE A 409 -14.88 7.54 -32.14
N PHE A 410 -15.15 6.61 -33.06
CA PHE A 410 -15.86 5.37 -32.78
C PHE A 410 -14.92 4.22 -32.38
N ASP A 411 -13.62 4.34 -32.63
CA ASP A 411 -12.59 3.35 -32.32
C ASP A 411 -11.34 3.99 -31.71
N LEU A 412 -11.56 4.78 -30.64
CA LEU A 412 -10.49 5.46 -29.93
C LEU A 412 -9.67 4.47 -29.08
N ALA A 413 -8.37 4.38 -29.37
CA ALA A 413 -7.44 3.65 -28.51
C ALA A 413 -7.37 4.23 -27.10
N SER A 414 -7.07 3.39 -26.11
CA SER A 414 -7.04 3.78 -24.69
C SER A 414 -6.12 4.97 -24.40
N TRP A 415 -4.99 5.12 -25.10
CA TRP A 415 -4.09 6.28 -24.94
C TRP A 415 -4.60 7.54 -25.68
N GLN A 416 -5.39 7.39 -26.75
CA GLN A 416 -5.96 8.52 -27.47
C GLN A 416 -7.01 9.25 -26.62
N TRP A 417 -7.74 8.52 -25.77
CA TRP A 417 -8.60 9.12 -24.74
C TRP A 417 -7.86 10.09 -23.82
N LEU A 418 -6.60 9.80 -23.47
CA LEU A 418 -5.79 10.69 -22.64
C LEU A 418 -5.38 11.97 -23.39
N ASN A 419 -5.09 11.87 -24.69
CA ASN A 419 -4.83 13.04 -25.53
C ASN A 419 -6.07 13.93 -25.66
N LEU A 420 -7.23 13.33 -25.92
CA LEU A 420 -8.50 14.04 -26.01
C LEU A 420 -8.85 14.72 -24.69
N LEU A 421 -8.74 13.99 -23.57
CA LEU A 421 -8.95 14.53 -22.23
C LEU A 421 -7.96 15.67 -21.94
N GLY A 422 -6.68 15.52 -22.32
CA GLY A 422 -5.66 16.55 -22.21
C GLY A 422 -6.00 17.81 -23.01
N ALA A 423 -6.55 17.66 -24.22
CA ALA A 423 -7.00 18.76 -25.07
C ALA A 423 -8.20 19.49 -24.44
N VAL A 424 -9.22 18.75 -23.98
CA VAL A 424 -10.40 19.29 -23.29
C VAL A 424 -9.98 20.04 -22.01
N LEU A 425 -9.12 19.46 -21.19
CA LEU A 425 -8.58 20.11 -19.99
C LEU A 425 -7.81 21.38 -20.34
N THR A 426 -7.06 21.40 -21.45
CA THR A 426 -6.33 22.58 -21.91
C THR A 426 -7.27 23.71 -22.34
N GLY A 427 -8.34 23.37 -23.09
CA GLY A 427 -9.37 24.33 -23.47
C GLY A 427 -10.12 24.90 -22.26
N GLY A 428 -10.57 24.04 -21.36
CA GLY A 428 -11.22 24.45 -20.11
C GLY A 428 -10.33 25.32 -19.23
N LEU A 429 -9.05 24.96 -19.10
CA LEU A 429 -8.05 25.76 -18.37
C LEU A 429 -7.84 27.12 -19.01
N TRP A 430 -7.83 27.21 -20.34
CA TRP A 430 -7.72 28.49 -21.05
C TRP A 430 -8.92 29.40 -20.74
N ILE A 431 -10.15 28.91 -20.93
CA ILE A 431 -11.39 29.66 -20.65
C ILE A 431 -11.44 30.11 -19.19
N TYR A 432 -11.11 29.22 -18.26
CA TYR A 432 -11.16 29.55 -16.83
C TYR A 432 -10.04 30.49 -16.40
N SER A 433 -8.80 30.27 -16.85
CA SER A 433 -7.67 31.16 -16.54
C SER A 433 -7.90 32.57 -17.07
N ASP A 434 -8.50 32.72 -18.24
CA ASP A 434 -8.90 34.00 -18.79
C ASP A 434 -9.98 34.69 -17.95
N ARG A 435 -11.01 33.93 -17.51
CA ARG A 435 -12.03 34.45 -16.58
C ARG A 435 -11.41 34.94 -15.26
N VAL A 436 -10.54 34.13 -14.64
CA VAL A 436 -9.86 34.47 -13.38
C VAL A 436 -8.95 35.68 -13.56
N ASN A 437 -8.20 35.73 -14.67
CA ASN A 437 -7.31 36.84 -14.98
C ASN A 437 -8.09 38.16 -15.18
N ARG A 438 -9.24 38.14 -15.87
CA ARG A 438 -10.10 39.32 -16.03
C ARG A 438 -10.69 39.81 -14.71
N ILE A 439 -11.17 38.91 -13.86
CA ILE A 439 -11.69 39.25 -12.53
C ILE A 439 -10.58 39.85 -11.66
N TRP A 440 -9.40 39.23 -11.65
CA TRP A 440 -8.27 39.69 -10.88
C TRP A 440 -7.74 41.04 -11.37
N THR A 441 -7.64 41.26 -12.68
CA THR A 441 -7.20 42.55 -13.26
C THR A 441 -8.13 43.68 -12.84
N ARG A 442 -9.46 43.48 -12.91
CA ARG A 442 -10.45 44.46 -12.44
C ARG A 442 -10.38 44.72 -10.94
N ALA A 443 -10.08 43.70 -10.13
CA ALA A 443 -9.88 43.87 -8.70
C ALA A 443 -8.60 44.67 -8.42
N LYS A 444 -7.52 44.40 -9.18
CA LYS A 444 -6.25 45.08 -9.07
C LYS A 444 -6.31 46.57 -9.44
N GLU A 445 -7.16 46.93 -10.41
CA GLU A 445 -7.45 48.33 -10.76
C GLU A 445 -8.08 49.11 -9.60
N ARG A 446 -8.88 48.44 -8.76
CA ARG A 446 -9.50 49.06 -7.58
C ARG A 446 -8.58 49.08 -6.37
N ASP A 447 -7.80 48.02 -6.20
CA ASP A 447 -6.84 47.84 -5.12
C ASP A 447 -5.59 47.16 -5.67
N SER A 448 -4.49 47.91 -5.73
CA SER A 448 -3.21 47.42 -6.25
C SER A 448 -2.67 46.19 -5.51
N SER A 449 -3.11 45.96 -4.26
CA SER A 449 -2.73 44.85 -3.41
C SER A 449 -3.66 43.62 -3.52
N ALA A 450 -4.72 43.70 -4.35
CA ALA A 450 -5.69 42.61 -4.49
C ALA A 450 -5.07 41.31 -5.02
N VAL A 451 -5.29 40.22 -4.30
CA VAL A 451 -4.77 38.88 -4.60
C VAL A 451 -5.87 38.00 -5.20
N PRO A 452 -5.57 37.11 -6.16
CA PRO A 452 -6.54 36.12 -6.63
C PRO A 452 -7.05 35.26 -5.47
N LYS A 453 -8.37 35.02 -5.43
CA LYS A 453 -8.98 34.17 -4.39
C LYS A 453 -8.41 32.74 -4.44
N ASP A 454 -8.12 32.18 -3.27
CA ASP A 454 -7.47 30.87 -3.12
C ASP A 454 -8.22 29.73 -3.80
N VAL A 455 -9.57 29.77 -3.78
CA VAL A 455 -10.42 28.77 -4.43
C VAL A 455 -10.13 28.68 -5.94
N HIS A 456 -9.93 29.81 -6.61
CA HIS A 456 -9.63 29.84 -8.06
C HIS A 456 -8.22 29.29 -8.35
N ILE A 457 -7.26 29.57 -7.47
CA ILE A 457 -5.88 29.07 -7.58
C ILE A 457 -5.84 27.55 -7.41
N VAL A 458 -6.52 27.02 -6.40
CA VAL A 458 -6.59 25.57 -6.15
C VAL A 458 -7.17 24.86 -7.37
N TRP A 459 -8.26 25.37 -7.95
CA TRP A 459 -8.89 24.75 -9.12
C TRP A 459 -8.01 24.83 -10.37
N LEU A 460 -7.38 25.98 -10.64
CA LEU A 460 -6.41 26.13 -11.74
C LEU A 460 -5.24 25.16 -11.61
N LEU A 461 -4.71 24.98 -10.40
CA LEU A 461 -3.64 24.03 -10.13
C LEU A 461 -4.10 22.60 -10.37
N GLN A 462 -5.27 22.21 -9.86
CA GLN A 462 -5.81 20.86 -10.06
C GLN A 462 -5.98 20.54 -11.55
N MET A 463 -6.57 21.44 -12.34
CA MET A 463 -6.68 21.25 -13.79
C MET A 463 -5.31 21.17 -14.48
N THR A 464 -4.38 22.05 -14.11
CA THR A 464 -3.02 22.05 -14.68
C THR A 464 -2.34 20.70 -14.44
N ARG A 465 -2.50 20.16 -13.24
CA ARG A 465 -1.90 18.88 -12.83
C ARG A 465 -2.60 17.70 -13.48
N ALA A 466 -3.94 17.70 -13.56
CA ALA A 466 -4.70 16.70 -14.30
C ALA A 466 -4.25 16.62 -15.75
N ARG A 467 -4.11 17.77 -16.42
CA ARG A 467 -3.59 17.83 -17.78
C ARG A 467 -2.17 17.30 -17.89
N ASN A 468 -1.27 17.75 -17.02
CA ASN A 468 0.12 17.28 -17.04
C ASN A 468 0.20 15.77 -16.80
N LEU A 469 -0.65 15.22 -15.94
CA LEU A 469 -0.72 13.78 -15.71
C LEU A 469 -1.19 13.04 -16.95
N CYS A 470 -2.24 13.54 -17.63
CA CYS A 470 -2.69 12.96 -18.91
C CYS A 470 -1.54 12.93 -19.93
N ALA A 471 -0.76 14.01 -20.03
CA ALA A 471 0.39 14.06 -20.93
C ALA A 471 1.50 13.07 -20.55
N ILE A 472 1.82 12.92 -19.25
CA ILE A 472 2.83 11.95 -18.79
C ILE A 472 2.37 10.52 -19.09
N LEU A 473 1.12 10.19 -18.73
CA LEU A 473 0.54 8.88 -18.99
C LEU A 473 0.47 8.58 -20.48
N TYR A 474 0.09 9.57 -21.30
CA TYR A 474 0.12 9.46 -22.75
C TYR A 474 1.52 9.14 -23.27
N VAL A 475 2.55 9.85 -22.83
CA VAL A 475 3.94 9.59 -23.27
C VAL A 475 4.38 8.18 -22.89
N LEU A 476 4.05 7.71 -21.69
CA LEU A 476 4.37 6.35 -21.24
C LEU A 476 3.65 5.29 -22.08
N LEU A 477 2.36 5.49 -22.37
CA LEU A 477 1.59 4.55 -23.20
C LEU A 477 2.03 4.58 -24.67
N ALA A 478 2.28 5.76 -25.23
CA ALA A 478 2.77 5.92 -26.60
C ALA A 478 4.16 5.30 -26.76
N PHE A 479 5.03 5.44 -25.76
CA PHE A 479 6.32 4.75 -25.75
C PHE A 479 6.15 3.23 -25.67
N GLY A 480 5.26 2.73 -24.81
CA GLY A 480 4.92 1.31 -24.73
C GLY A 480 4.42 0.76 -26.07
N TYR A 481 3.53 1.49 -26.74
CA TYR A 481 3.07 1.16 -28.09
C TYR A 481 4.22 1.11 -29.10
N CYS A 482 5.10 2.12 -29.11
CA CYS A 482 6.24 2.14 -30.04
C CYS A 482 7.18 0.94 -29.83
N VAL A 483 7.45 0.55 -28.59
CA VAL A 483 8.31 -0.60 -28.28
C VAL A 483 7.68 -1.91 -28.77
N LEU A 484 6.37 -2.08 -28.58
CA LEU A 484 5.64 -3.26 -29.03
C LEU A 484 5.51 -3.29 -30.56
N ALA A 485 5.18 -2.17 -31.19
CA ALA A 485 4.99 -2.05 -32.64
C ALA A 485 6.30 -2.22 -33.43
N LEU A 486 7.45 -1.91 -32.84
CA LEU A 486 8.77 -2.12 -33.45
C LEU A 486 9.26 -3.58 -33.35
N GLY A 487 8.39 -4.52 -32.99
CA GLY A 487 8.71 -5.96 -32.98
C GLY A 487 9.56 -6.39 -31.78
N GLY A 488 9.52 -5.65 -30.67
CA GLY A 488 10.29 -6.00 -29.48
C GLY A 488 9.78 -7.24 -28.75
N ILE A 489 8.52 -7.65 -28.95
CA ILE A 489 7.85 -8.74 -28.23
C ILE A 489 6.85 -9.43 -29.17
N ASP A 490 6.93 -10.75 -29.31
CA ASP A 490 5.95 -11.53 -30.07
C ASP A 490 4.56 -11.45 -29.44
N LYS A 491 3.50 -11.28 -30.24
CA LYS A 491 2.10 -11.22 -29.76
C LYS A 491 1.71 -12.42 -28.90
N GLU A 492 2.27 -13.61 -29.17
CA GLU A 492 2.01 -14.83 -28.40
C GLU A 492 2.50 -14.73 -26.94
N LEU A 493 3.49 -13.86 -26.67
CA LEU A 493 3.99 -13.57 -25.33
C LEU A 493 3.06 -12.64 -24.54
N LEU A 494 2.10 -11.96 -25.18
CA LEU A 494 1.12 -11.09 -24.50
C LEU A 494 -0.03 -11.88 -23.86
N THR A 495 0.19 -13.15 -23.52
CA THR A 495 -0.75 -13.99 -22.79
C THR A 495 -0.48 -13.96 -21.28
N GLY A 496 -1.42 -14.43 -20.47
CA GLY A 496 -1.27 -14.48 -19.00
C GLY A 496 -1.29 -13.09 -18.35
N TRP A 497 -0.21 -12.71 -17.66
CA TRP A 497 -0.15 -11.45 -16.90
C TRP A 497 0.02 -10.21 -17.79
N LEU A 498 0.51 -10.39 -19.03
CA LEU A 498 0.59 -9.35 -20.05
C LEU A 498 -0.75 -9.15 -20.80
N ALA A 499 -1.77 -9.95 -20.51
CA ALA A 499 -3.10 -9.83 -21.16
C ALA A 499 -3.72 -8.42 -21.06
N PRO A 500 -3.53 -7.62 -19.99
CA PRO A 500 -3.98 -6.23 -19.98
C PRO A 500 -3.28 -5.36 -21.04
N LEU A 501 -2.01 -5.66 -21.38
CA LEU A 501 -1.30 -4.97 -22.45
C LEU A 501 -1.79 -5.43 -23.82
N ASP A 502 -2.17 -6.69 -23.97
CA ASP A 502 -2.88 -7.16 -25.18
C ASP A 502 -4.24 -6.45 -25.33
N PHE A 503 -5.00 -6.31 -24.25
CA PHE A 503 -6.24 -5.53 -24.28
C PHE A 503 -6.00 -4.05 -24.63
N LEU A 504 -4.92 -3.46 -24.12
CA LEU A 504 -4.58 -2.05 -24.35
C LEU A 504 -4.04 -1.80 -25.77
N TYR A 505 -3.14 -2.64 -26.27
CA TYR A 505 -2.37 -2.43 -27.49
C TYR A 505 -2.69 -3.43 -28.61
N GLY A 506 -3.13 -4.65 -28.28
CA GLY A 506 -3.33 -5.76 -29.21
C GLY A 506 -4.22 -5.47 -30.41
N PRO A 507 -5.33 -4.72 -30.28
CA PRO A 507 -6.13 -4.30 -31.43
C PRO A 507 -5.39 -3.38 -32.42
N TYR A 508 -4.26 -2.78 -32.01
CA TYR A 508 -3.53 -1.74 -32.73
C TYR A 508 -2.08 -2.13 -33.10
N LEU A 509 -1.62 -3.29 -32.64
CA LEU A 509 -0.38 -3.97 -33.06
C LEU A 509 -0.70 -4.91 -34.23
#